data_AF-A0A6S7FIE7-F1
#
_entry.id   AF-A0A6S7FIE7-F1
#
_cell.length_a   1.000
_cell.length_b   1.000
_cell.length_c   1.000
_cell.angle_alpha   90.00
_cell.angle_beta   90.00
_cell.angle_gamma   90.00
#
_symmetry.space_group_name_H-M   'P 1'
#
loop_
_entity.id
_entity.type
_entity.pdbx_description
1 polymer ?
#
loop_
_entity_poly.entity_id
_entity_poly.type
_entity_poly.pdbx_seq_one_letter_code
_entity_poly.pdbx_strand_id
1 'polypeptide(L)'
;MRKSLWVGMAFAALLAGCASKGVYESDAVVTETFTVNTNYEAAFRRAGEYVRTCHVQVQHAYNVAYAWRHVKGEKGAPDEVQLYKVSEPAKVLELISAESASPSTSKVTVTVLGEGRWDAAEIAAAKTSIQSATPVCRKGGEG
;
A
#
# COMPACT_ATOMS: atom_id res chain seq x y z
N MET A 1 -46.28 -45.82 7.93
CA MET A 1 -46.67 -44.69 7.07
C MET A 1 -45.53 -43.68 7.05
N ARG A 2 -45.11 -43.28 5.84
CA ARG A 2 -44.12 -42.23 5.56
C ARG A 2 -44.66 -40.86 6.00
N LYS A 3 -43.77 -39.95 6.42
CA LYS A 3 -43.72 -38.59 5.88
C LYS A 3 -42.34 -37.96 6.14
N SER A 4 -41.65 -37.76 5.03
CA SER A 4 -40.41 -37.04 4.85
C SER A 4 -40.65 -35.54 5.05
N LEU A 5 -39.69 -34.82 5.65
CA LEU A 5 -39.56 -33.37 5.55
C LEU A 5 -38.07 -33.00 5.51
N TRP A 6 -37.52 -32.98 4.30
CA TRP A 6 -36.37 -32.17 3.91
C TRP A 6 -36.85 -30.77 3.59
N VAL A 7 -36.52 -29.75 4.40
CA VAL A 7 -36.48 -28.33 3.96
C VAL A 7 -35.58 -27.52 4.91
N GLY A 8 -34.64 -26.75 4.34
CA GLY A 8 -33.93 -25.64 5.00
C GLY A 8 -32.41 -25.71 4.77
N MET A 9 -31.90 -25.72 3.54
CA MET A 9 -31.69 -24.52 2.71
C MET A 9 -31.00 -23.41 3.53
N ALA A 10 -29.68 -23.46 3.73
CA ALA A 10 -28.65 -23.01 2.78
C ALA A 10 -28.92 -21.59 2.25
N PHE A 11 -28.69 -20.55 3.06
CA PHE A 11 -28.47 -19.17 2.58
C PHE A 11 -27.80 -18.33 3.68
N ALA A 12 -26.48 -18.51 3.88
CA ALA A 12 -25.68 -17.64 4.75
C ALA A 12 -24.25 -17.41 4.21
N ALA A 13 -24.06 -17.47 2.88
CA ALA A 13 -22.74 -17.41 2.26
C ALA A 13 -22.58 -16.30 1.19
N LEU A 14 -23.39 -15.24 1.22
CA LEU A 14 -23.35 -14.16 0.22
C LEU A 14 -22.94 -12.78 0.76
N LEU A 15 -22.39 -12.69 1.97
CA LEU A 15 -21.78 -11.44 2.47
C LEU A 15 -20.25 -11.38 2.28
N ALA A 16 -19.65 -12.37 1.61
CA ALA A 16 -18.21 -12.45 1.38
C ALA A 16 -17.83 -11.98 -0.04
N GLY A 17 -18.26 -10.80 -0.46
CA GLY A 17 -18.18 -10.42 -1.88
C GLY A 17 -17.92 -8.96 -2.25
N CYS A 18 -17.68 -8.07 -1.28
CA CYS A 18 -17.09 -6.77 -1.59
C CYS A 18 -15.64 -6.75 -1.09
N ALA A 19 -14.81 -7.65 -1.62
CA ALA A 19 -13.37 -7.52 -1.46
C ALA A 19 -12.96 -6.19 -2.10
N SER A 20 -12.63 -5.21 -1.26
CA SER A 20 -12.19 -3.89 -1.71
C SER A 20 -10.84 -4.06 -2.40
N LYS A 21 -10.84 -4.22 -3.72
CA LYS A 21 -9.64 -4.45 -4.53
C LYS A 21 -8.61 -3.35 -4.27
N GLY A 22 -7.53 -3.69 -3.59
CA GLY A 22 -6.36 -2.84 -3.40
C GLY A 22 -5.31 -3.09 -4.49
N VAL A 23 -4.08 -2.61 -4.27
CA VAL A 23 -2.94 -2.84 -5.17
C VAL A 23 -2.67 -4.31 -5.51
N TYR A 24 -3.12 -5.28 -4.70
CA TYR A 24 -2.92 -6.70 -4.99
C TYR A 24 -3.89 -7.27 -6.03
N GLU A 25 -5.02 -6.61 -6.29
CA GLU A 25 -6.13 -7.16 -7.08
C GLU A 25 -6.61 -6.20 -8.20
N SER A 26 -5.94 -5.05 -8.36
CA SER A 26 -6.26 -4.04 -9.37
C SER A 26 -5.50 -4.28 -10.66
N ASP A 27 -6.20 -4.20 -11.80
CA ASP A 27 -5.57 -4.25 -13.14
C ASP A 27 -4.97 -2.88 -13.55
N ALA A 28 -5.25 -1.82 -12.78
CA ALA A 28 -4.80 -0.45 -13.07
C ALA A 28 -3.46 -0.10 -12.40
N VAL A 29 -2.86 -1.02 -11.64
CA VAL A 29 -1.68 -0.73 -10.82
C VAL A 29 -0.54 -0.12 -11.62
N VAL A 30 0.12 0.85 -11.00
CA VAL A 30 1.35 1.45 -11.53
C VAL A 30 2.48 1.07 -10.59
N THR A 31 3.58 0.56 -11.15
CA THR A 31 4.74 0.08 -10.38
C THR A 31 6.03 0.66 -10.92
N GLU A 32 6.92 1.08 -10.03
CA GLU A 32 8.30 1.43 -10.38
C GLU A 32 9.28 0.82 -9.37
N THR A 33 10.38 0.27 -9.88
CA THR A 33 11.49 -0.25 -9.08
C THR A 33 12.74 0.59 -9.32
N PHE A 34 13.45 0.94 -8.25
CA PHE A 34 14.69 1.70 -8.32
C PHE A 34 15.69 1.27 -7.24
N THR A 35 16.96 1.56 -7.48
CA THR A 35 18.04 1.34 -6.50
C THR A 35 18.25 2.57 -5.63
N VAL A 36 18.54 2.34 -4.35
CA VAL A 36 18.88 3.38 -3.38
C VAL A 36 20.26 3.06 -2.79
N ASN A 37 21.11 4.09 -2.68
CA ASN A 37 22.47 3.97 -2.18
C ASN A 37 22.52 3.93 -0.64
N THR A 38 21.81 2.97 -0.04
CA THR A 38 21.80 2.69 1.40
C THR A 38 21.34 1.24 1.64
N ASN A 39 21.56 0.71 2.85
CA ASN A 39 21.06 -0.63 3.19
C ASN A 39 19.51 -0.69 3.22
N TYR A 40 18.95 -1.90 3.17
CA TYR A 40 17.51 -2.05 3.05
C TYR A 40 16.75 -1.52 4.28
N GLU A 41 17.30 -1.66 5.49
CA GLU A 41 16.65 -1.14 6.72
C GLU A 41 16.52 0.39 6.68
N ALA A 42 17.55 1.08 6.23
CA ALA A 42 17.53 2.53 6.08
C ALA A 42 16.56 2.97 4.98
N ALA A 43 16.52 2.27 3.85
CA ALA A 43 15.55 2.55 2.79
C ALA A 43 14.11 2.29 3.25
N PHE A 44 13.88 1.18 3.95
CA PHE A 44 12.58 0.83 4.52
C PHE A 44 12.10 1.89 5.52
N ARG A 45 12.98 2.36 6.41
CA ARG A 45 12.68 3.47 7.33
C ARG A 45 12.30 4.74 6.58
N ARG A 46 13.02 5.09 5.50
CA ARG A 46 12.69 6.27 4.67
C ARG A 46 11.32 6.15 4.01
N ALA A 47 10.94 4.95 3.57
CA ALA A 47 9.61 4.68 3.02
C ALA A 47 8.50 4.88 4.07
N GLY A 48 8.72 4.39 5.30
CA GLY A 48 7.79 4.64 6.41
C GLY A 48 7.64 6.13 6.75
N GLU A 49 8.76 6.86 6.77
CA GLU A 49 8.76 8.31 7.01
C GLU A 49 8.08 9.11 5.90
N TYR A 50 8.23 8.69 4.65
CA TYR A 50 7.49 9.24 3.51
C TYR A 50 5.97 9.14 3.74
N VAL A 51 5.47 7.92 3.98
CA VAL A 51 4.04 7.68 4.16
C VAL A 51 3.50 8.41 5.40
N ARG A 52 4.24 8.38 6.51
CA ARG A 52 3.90 9.09 7.74
C ARG A 52 3.75 10.60 7.48
N THR A 53 4.75 11.19 6.84
CA THR A 53 4.82 12.65 6.65
C THR A 53 3.83 13.13 5.59
N CYS A 54 3.70 12.42 4.48
CA CYS A 54 2.94 12.89 3.31
C CYS A 54 1.47 12.48 3.31
N HIS A 55 1.10 11.44 4.07
CA HIS A 55 -0.28 10.93 4.09
C HIS A 55 -0.92 10.94 5.47
N VAL A 56 -0.18 10.63 6.54
CA VAL A 56 -0.79 10.49 7.87
C VAL A 56 -0.82 11.81 8.63
N GLN A 57 0.23 12.62 8.51
CA GLN A 57 0.36 13.90 9.22
C GLN A 57 -0.17 15.11 8.45
N VAL A 58 -0.80 14.87 7.30
CA VAL A 58 -1.40 15.91 6.45
C VAL A 58 -2.91 15.86 6.60
N GLN A 59 -3.54 17.03 6.64
CA GLN A 59 -4.99 17.13 6.54
C GLN A 59 -5.41 16.97 5.08
N HIS A 60 -6.27 16.00 4.79
CA HIS A 60 -6.81 15.79 3.44
C HIS A 60 -8.21 16.39 3.33
N ALA A 61 -8.59 16.70 2.10
CA ALA A 61 -9.94 17.13 1.79
C ALA A 61 -10.97 16.10 2.28
N TYR A 62 -12.18 16.60 2.59
CA TYR A 62 -13.29 15.78 3.07
C TYR A 62 -12.97 14.94 4.32
N ASN A 63 -11.97 15.34 5.11
CA ASN A 63 -11.52 14.65 6.32
C ASN A 63 -11.12 13.19 6.08
N VAL A 64 -10.63 12.86 4.89
CA VAL A 64 -10.09 11.52 4.62
C VAL A 64 -8.88 11.29 5.52
N ALA A 65 -8.89 10.20 6.28
CA ALA A 65 -7.78 9.79 7.12
C ALA A 65 -7.09 8.57 6.54
N TYR A 66 -5.76 8.63 6.47
CA TYR A 66 -4.91 7.52 6.07
C TYR A 66 -4.14 6.97 7.25
N ALA A 67 -3.88 5.67 7.21
CA ALA A 67 -3.01 4.97 8.12
C ALA A 67 -2.12 4.01 7.35
N TRP A 68 -1.05 3.55 8.00
CA TRP A 68 -0.10 2.62 7.40
C TRP A 68 0.24 1.51 8.35
N ARG A 69 0.79 0.42 7.80
CA ARG A 69 1.33 -0.69 8.57
C ARG A 69 2.63 -1.18 7.93
N HIS A 70 3.50 -1.72 8.78
CA HIS A 70 4.65 -2.49 8.35
C HIS A 70 4.25 -3.97 8.33
N VAL A 71 4.46 -4.62 7.19
CA VAL A 71 4.35 -6.07 7.04
C VAL A 71 5.76 -6.62 6.78
N LYS A 72 6.23 -7.50 7.66
CA LYS A 72 7.48 -8.21 7.43
C LYS A 72 7.28 -9.29 6.39
N GLY A 73 8.21 -9.40 5.45
CA GLY A 73 8.16 -10.47 4.46
C GLY A 73 8.38 -11.84 5.10
N GLU A 74 7.59 -12.85 4.72
CA GLU A 74 7.85 -14.23 5.12
C GLU A 74 9.01 -14.82 4.30
N LYS A 75 9.88 -15.61 4.94
CA LYS A 75 10.88 -16.47 4.27
C LYS A 75 11.81 -15.73 3.29
N GLY A 76 12.19 -14.49 3.60
CA GLY A 76 13.08 -13.69 2.76
C GLY A 76 12.37 -12.85 1.70
N ALA A 77 11.04 -12.76 1.75
CA ALA A 77 10.31 -11.75 1.00
C ALA A 77 10.67 -10.32 1.50
N PRO A 78 10.53 -9.29 0.65
CA PRO A 78 10.76 -7.90 1.04
C PRO A 78 9.88 -7.45 2.21
N ASP A 79 10.40 -6.51 3.01
CA ASP A 79 9.58 -5.81 3.98
C ASP A 79 8.72 -4.76 3.27
N GLU A 80 7.48 -4.61 3.71
CA GLU A 80 6.47 -3.79 3.06
C GLU A 80 5.91 -2.68 3.97
N VAL A 81 5.81 -1.48 3.41
CA VAL A 81 5.00 -0.38 3.93
C VAL A 81 3.71 -0.36 3.13
N GLN A 82 2.59 -0.59 3.80
CA GLN A 82 1.26 -0.57 3.18
C GLN A 82 0.46 0.63 3.68
N LEU A 83 -0.05 1.44 2.76
CA LEU A 83 -0.91 2.59 3.03
C LEU A 83 -2.36 2.30 2.66
N TYR A 84 -3.28 2.70 3.53
CA TYR A 84 -4.71 2.48 3.36
C TYR A 84 -5.53 3.62 3.97
N LYS A 85 -6.80 3.76 3.57
CA LYS A 85 -7.74 4.64 4.26
C LYS A 85 -8.21 3.98 5.56
N VAL A 86 -8.31 4.75 6.63
CA VAL A 86 -8.78 4.23 7.94
C VAL A 86 -10.17 3.57 7.84
N SER A 87 -11.04 4.09 6.97
CA SER A 87 -12.37 3.52 6.72
C SER A 87 -12.37 2.26 5.86
N GLU A 88 -11.28 1.97 5.15
CA GLU A 88 -11.14 0.85 4.20
C GLU A 88 -9.81 0.09 4.44
N PRO A 89 -9.56 -0.48 5.63
CA PRO A 89 -8.25 -1.02 6.01
C PRO A 89 -7.81 -2.27 5.23
N ALA A 90 -8.76 -2.92 4.53
CA ALA A 90 -8.47 -4.02 3.62
C ALA A 90 -7.97 -3.54 2.23
N LYS A 91 -8.25 -2.28 1.86
CA LYS A 91 -7.87 -1.71 0.56
C LYS A 91 -6.52 -1.01 0.67
N VAL A 92 -5.45 -1.70 0.28
CA VAL A 92 -4.12 -1.09 0.15
C VAL A 92 -4.09 -0.22 -1.11
N LEU A 93 -3.67 1.04 -0.96
CA LEU A 93 -3.67 2.06 -2.01
C LEU A 93 -2.27 2.33 -2.57
N GLU A 94 -1.28 2.22 -1.69
CA GLU A 94 0.13 2.29 -2.02
C GLU A 94 0.86 1.21 -1.20
N LEU A 95 1.79 0.53 -1.86
CA LEU A 95 2.66 -0.48 -1.32
C LEU A 95 4.10 -0.10 -1.69
N ILE A 96 4.96 0.04 -0.68
CA ILE A 96 6.39 0.27 -0.87
C ILE A 96 7.13 -0.91 -0.28
N SER A 97 7.81 -1.68 -1.11
CA SER A 97 8.68 -2.77 -0.66
C SER A 97 10.15 -2.37 -0.74
N ALA A 98 10.93 -2.83 0.24
CA ALA A 98 12.38 -2.66 0.25
C ALA A 98 13.07 -3.99 0.52
N GLU A 99 14.09 -4.29 -0.28
CA GLU A 99 14.92 -5.47 -0.10
C GLU A 99 16.40 -5.17 -0.35
N SER A 100 17.26 -6.03 0.18
CA SER A 100 18.71 -5.90 0.02
C SER A 100 19.10 -6.18 -1.43
N ALA A 101 19.83 -5.24 -2.05
CA ALA A 101 20.49 -5.48 -3.33
C ALA A 101 21.99 -5.79 -3.13
N SER A 102 22.61 -5.14 -2.14
CA SER A 102 23.95 -5.41 -1.64
C SER A 102 24.06 -4.95 -0.17
N PRO A 103 25.17 -5.17 0.54
CA PRO A 103 25.36 -4.65 1.90
C PRO A 103 25.20 -3.12 2.03
N SER A 104 25.38 -2.37 0.93
CA SER A 104 25.34 -0.90 0.91
C SER A 104 24.27 -0.31 -0.02
N THR A 105 23.50 -1.15 -0.71
CA THR A 105 22.44 -0.72 -1.63
C THR A 105 21.18 -1.55 -1.46
N SER A 106 20.03 -0.93 -1.74
CA SER A 106 18.73 -1.58 -1.65
C SER A 106 17.96 -1.41 -2.94
N LYS A 107 17.08 -2.36 -3.21
CA LYS A 107 16.08 -2.28 -4.26
C LYS A 107 14.76 -1.93 -3.62
N VAL A 108 14.14 -0.85 -4.09
CA VAL A 108 12.84 -0.38 -3.62
C VAL A 108 11.86 -0.48 -4.76
N THR A 109 10.67 -1.02 -4.48
CA THR A 109 9.55 -1.06 -5.43
C THR A 109 8.38 -0.31 -4.84
N VAL A 110 7.85 0.66 -5.58
CA VAL A 110 6.64 1.41 -5.23
C VAL A 110 5.55 0.97 -6.18
N THR A 111 4.43 0.51 -5.62
CA THR A 111 3.23 0.13 -6.34
C THR A 111 2.05 0.94 -5.82
N VAL A 112 1.30 1.58 -6.72
CA VAL A 112 0.10 2.36 -6.39
C VAL A 112 -1.10 1.82 -7.15
N LEU A 113 -2.30 2.09 -6.64
CA LEU A 113 -3.55 1.54 -7.15
C LEU A 113 -3.82 1.87 -8.64
N GLY A 114 -3.28 2.99 -9.13
CA GLY A 114 -3.53 3.50 -10.49
C GLY A 114 -4.76 4.39 -10.62
N GLU A 115 -5.43 4.70 -9.51
CA GLU A 115 -6.68 5.46 -9.48
C GLU A 115 -6.53 6.78 -8.72
N GLY A 116 -7.10 7.86 -9.26
CA GLY A 116 -7.12 9.17 -8.61
C GLY A 116 -5.71 9.67 -8.29
N ARG A 117 -5.43 9.93 -7.01
CA ARG A 117 -4.10 10.40 -6.54
C ARG A 117 -3.04 9.29 -6.47
N TRP A 118 -3.38 8.04 -6.73
CA TRP A 118 -2.48 6.90 -6.65
C TRP A 118 -1.93 6.59 -8.03
N ASP A 119 -1.08 7.47 -8.56
CA ASP A 119 -0.57 7.43 -9.95
C ASP A 119 0.97 7.57 -10.01
N ALA A 120 1.52 7.74 -11.21
CA ALA A 120 2.95 7.92 -11.41
C ALA A 120 3.56 9.14 -10.70
N ALA A 121 2.78 10.20 -10.43
CA ALA A 121 3.26 11.37 -9.69
C ALA A 121 3.44 11.05 -8.20
N GLU A 122 2.61 10.16 -7.65
CA GLU A 122 2.77 9.62 -6.30
C GLU A 122 4.05 8.78 -6.20
N ILE A 123 4.28 7.89 -7.18
CA ILE A 123 5.52 7.11 -7.28
C ILE A 123 6.75 8.02 -7.34
N ALA A 124 6.71 9.08 -8.15
CA ALA A 124 7.82 10.02 -8.28
C ALA A 124 8.15 10.75 -6.97
N ALA A 125 7.12 11.10 -6.18
CA ALA A 125 7.29 11.69 -4.86
C ALA A 125 7.92 10.70 -3.87
N ALA A 126 7.39 9.47 -3.80
CA ALA A 126 7.94 8.39 -2.98
C ALA A 126 9.41 8.12 -3.31
N LYS A 127 9.73 7.99 -4.60
CA LYS A 127 11.10 7.78 -5.09
C LYS A 127 12.03 8.92 -4.67
N THR A 128 11.64 10.17 -4.92
CA THR A 128 12.44 11.34 -4.56
C THR A 128 12.69 11.39 -3.05
N SER A 129 11.65 11.13 -2.26
CA SER A 129 11.73 11.10 -0.80
C SER A 129 12.72 10.05 -0.28
N ILE A 130 12.59 8.83 -0.80
CA ILE A 130 13.42 7.69 -0.37
C ILE A 130 14.88 7.85 -0.83
N GLN A 131 15.11 8.33 -2.06
CA GLN A 131 16.45 8.58 -2.57
C GLN A 131 17.17 9.69 -1.81
N SER A 132 16.48 10.79 -1.52
CA SER A 132 17.05 11.96 -0.84
C SER A 132 17.10 11.85 0.69
N ALA A 133 16.46 10.84 1.28
CA ALA A 133 16.26 10.70 2.72
C ALA A 133 15.51 11.87 3.38
N THR A 134 14.82 12.69 2.58
CA THR A 134 14.05 13.84 3.03
C THR A 134 12.62 13.69 2.52
N PRO A 135 11.58 13.76 3.36
CA PRO A 135 10.20 13.67 2.90
C PRO A 135 9.88 14.69 1.81
N VAL A 136 9.54 14.20 0.61
CA VAL A 136 9.06 15.01 -0.52
C VAL A 136 7.70 14.48 -0.94
N CYS A 137 6.65 15.24 -0.65
CA CYS A 137 5.28 14.84 -0.96
C CYS A 137 4.89 15.19 -2.39
N ARG A 138 3.89 14.49 -2.92
CA ARG A 138 3.28 14.80 -4.23
C ARG A 138 2.86 16.27 -4.30
N LYS A 139 3.19 16.93 -5.41
CA LYS A 139 2.74 18.30 -5.72
C LYS A 139 1.38 18.24 -6.42
N GLY A 140 0.40 19.03 -5.96
CA GLY A 140 -0.89 19.20 -6.63
C GLY A 140 -1.92 18.08 -6.40
N GLY A 141 -2.06 17.59 -5.17
CA GLY A 141 -3.01 16.53 -4.79
C GLY A 141 -4.08 16.97 -3.79
N GLU A 142 -4.35 18.27 -3.66
CA GLU A 142 -5.49 18.79 -2.92
C GLU A 142 -6.72 18.74 -3.85
N GLY A 143 -7.47 17.64 -3.75
CA GLY A 143 -8.83 17.53 -4.24
C GLY A 143 -9.70 17.04 -3.11
#